data_AF-A0A383B1J7-F1
#
_entry.id   AF-A0A383B1J7-F1
#
_cell.length_a   1.000
_cell.length_b   1.000
_cell.length_c   1.000
_cell.angle_alpha   90.00
_cell.angle_beta   90.00
_cell.angle_gamma   90.00
#
_symmetry.space_group_name_H-M   'P 1'
#
loop_
_entity.id
_entity.type
_entity.pdbx_description
1 polymer ?
#
loop_
_entity_poly.entity_id
_entity_poly.type
_entity_poly.pdbx_seq_one_letter_code
_entity_poly.pdbx_strand_id
1 'polypeptide(L)'
;PIEWTPTLGPLKELLEHITFITGLDRTFQSGTDVHAQCASCFISSAAPFTIKTSAWPLNRTLDHVVADEVGGDTPFKTLEFSCNSHKDNKESIYFDNISWYGTGHVAPSIRNPRTAYRRMFQTSGKSQLRNITDLVLSDARSFQRELSSSDRHKFAEYFDSIRAIEERMVKLEKMRAELKKTRLEEPAEAYLPRGEYIRLMGDLMVTALQTGLTHVATMMIGPERWDTPYKYESLFDKPRNHHQMSHN
;
A
#
# COMPACT_ATOMS: atom_id res chain seq x y z
N PRO A 1 20.58 1.90 22.60
CA PRO A 1 19.32 2.70 22.62
C PRO A 1 18.98 3.15 21.21
N ILE A 2 17.70 3.22 20.85
CA ILE A 2 17.27 3.72 19.53
C ILE A 2 17.55 5.21 19.47
N GLU A 3 18.23 5.66 18.42
CA GLU A 3 18.49 7.06 18.16
C GLU A 3 17.32 7.68 17.38
N TRP A 4 16.77 8.77 17.90
CA TRP A 4 15.67 9.49 17.25
C TRP A 4 16.21 10.40 16.15
N THR A 5 16.29 9.87 14.94
CA THR A 5 16.60 10.66 13.75
C THR A 5 15.42 11.58 13.39
N PRO A 6 15.65 12.64 12.58
CA PRO A 6 14.56 13.48 12.07
C PRO A 6 13.45 12.68 11.35
N THR A 7 13.81 11.59 10.68
CA THR A 7 12.86 10.68 10.01
C THR A 7 12.02 9.85 10.97
N LEU A 8 12.55 9.53 12.17
CA LEU A 8 11.82 8.84 13.23
C LEU A 8 11.05 9.80 14.15
N GLY A 9 11.38 11.10 14.12
CA GLY A 9 10.76 12.13 14.95
C GLY A 9 9.22 12.06 15.06
N PRO A 10 8.48 11.90 13.93
CA PRO A 10 7.03 11.79 13.97
C PRO A 10 6.47 10.61 14.78
N LEU A 11 7.28 9.56 15.01
CA LEU A 11 6.84 8.37 15.76
C LEU A 11 7.02 8.51 17.27
N LYS A 12 7.67 9.59 17.75
CA LYS A 12 7.99 9.76 19.17
C LYS A 12 6.75 9.83 20.07
N GLU A 13 5.66 10.42 19.58
CA GLU A 13 4.40 10.52 20.31
C GLU A 13 3.63 9.18 20.38
N LEU A 14 4.02 8.20 19.56
CA LEU A 14 3.38 6.88 19.46
C LEU A 14 4.19 5.78 20.14
N LEU A 15 5.17 6.14 20.96
CA LEU A 15 6.14 5.22 21.56
C LEU A 15 5.52 4.07 22.34
N GLU A 16 4.40 4.31 23.02
CA GLU A 16 3.68 3.29 23.79
C GLU A 16 2.92 2.28 22.90
N HIS A 17 2.78 2.59 21.61
CA HIS A 17 2.01 1.80 20.63
C HIS A 17 2.87 1.16 19.54
N ILE A 18 4.17 1.42 19.52
CA ILE A 18 5.08 0.92 18.48
C ILE A 18 6.18 0.05 19.09
N THR A 19 6.49 -1.05 18.41
CA THR A 19 7.67 -1.86 18.69
C THR A 19 8.69 -1.62 17.60
N PHE A 20 9.89 -1.18 17.98
CA PHE A 20 11.00 -1.05 17.06
C PHE A 20 11.79 -2.35 16.98
N ILE A 21 11.97 -2.85 15.76
CA ILE A 21 12.82 -3.99 15.46
C ILE A 21 13.98 -3.47 14.62
N THR A 22 15.19 -3.55 15.16
CA THR A 22 16.44 -3.12 14.50
C THR A 22 17.31 -4.34 14.16
N GLY A 23 18.38 -4.12 13.38
CA GLY A 23 19.25 -5.22 12.94
C GLY A 23 18.62 -6.11 11.86
N LEU A 24 17.67 -5.55 11.10
CA LEU A 24 17.04 -6.19 9.93
C LEU A 24 17.79 -5.86 8.63
N ASP A 25 19.01 -5.35 8.73
CA ASP A 25 19.87 -5.13 7.59
C ASP A 25 20.24 -6.46 6.91
N ARG A 26 20.43 -6.39 5.60
CA ARG A 26 20.70 -7.55 4.76
C ARG A 26 22.02 -7.35 4.04
N THR A 27 22.83 -8.41 3.99
CA THR A 27 24.01 -8.43 3.13
C THR A 27 23.60 -8.53 1.67
N PHE A 28 24.06 -7.59 0.84
CA PHE A 28 23.88 -7.66 -0.60
C PHE A 28 24.59 -8.88 -1.18
N GLN A 29 23.88 -9.66 -2.00
CA GLN A 29 24.45 -10.81 -2.70
C GLN A 29 24.91 -10.39 -4.10
N SER A 30 26.20 -10.40 -4.38
CA SER A 30 26.72 -10.07 -5.71
C SER A 30 26.17 -11.00 -6.80
N GLY A 31 26.02 -10.46 -8.02
CA GLY A 31 25.55 -11.21 -9.18
C GLY A 31 24.14 -10.85 -9.65
N THR A 32 23.43 -9.98 -8.93
CA THR A 32 22.17 -9.39 -9.39
C THR A 32 22.08 -7.89 -9.09
N ASP A 33 21.06 -7.24 -9.64
CA ASP A 33 20.85 -5.79 -9.51
C ASP A 33 20.52 -5.41 -8.05
N VAL A 34 21.18 -4.36 -7.55
CA VAL A 34 21.02 -3.87 -6.17
C VAL A 34 19.60 -3.37 -5.88
N HIS A 35 18.96 -2.72 -6.84
CA HIS A 35 17.61 -2.18 -6.69
C HIS A 35 16.58 -3.30 -6.66
N ALA A 36 16.73 -4.30 -7.52
CA ALA A 36 15.88 -5.47 -7.47
C ALA A 36 16.02 -6.22 -6.13
N GLN A 37 17.21 -6.37 -5.58
CA GLN A 37 17.36 -6.96 -4.24
C GLN A 37 16.75 -6.10 -3.14
N CYS A 38 16.87 -4.78 -3.22
CA CYS A 38 16.29 -3.87 -2.22
C CYS A 38 14.77 -4.03 -2.12
N ALA A 39 14.07 -4.06 -3.26
CA ALA A 39 12.62 -4.29 -3.28
C ALA A 39 12.28 -5.75 -2.97
N SER A 40 12.73 -6.67 -3.82
CA SER A 40 12.25 -8.05 -3.76
C SER A 40 12.64 -8.76 -2.47
N CYS A 41 13.79 -8.45 -1.88
CA CYS A 41 14.27 -9.11 -0.67
C CYS A 41 13.93 -8.35 0.62
N PHE A 42 13.19 -7.24 0.53
CA PHE A 42 12.65 -6.56 1.70
C PHE A 42 11.85 -7.56 2.55
N ILE A 43 12.19 -7.66 3.84
CA ILE A 43 11.54 -8.55 4.83
C ILE A 43 11.33 -10.01 4.36
N SER A 44 12.18 -10.50 3.46
CA SER A 44 12.16 -11.89 3.01
C SER A 44 12.84 -12.83 4.02
N SER A 45 12.21 -13.99 4.28
CA SER A 45 12.73 -15.05 5.17
C SER A 45 13.99 -15.77 4.66
N ALA A 46 14.44 -15.52 3.43
CA ALA A 46 15.65 -16.13 2.91
C ALA A 46 16.89 -15.63 3.66
N ALA A 47 17.73 -16.54 4.13
CA ALA A 47 19.08 -16.18 4.58
C ALA A 47 20.03 -16.00 3.37
N PRO A 48 21.08 -15.16 3.47
CA PRO A 48 22.03 -14.95 2.38
C PRO A 48 22.57 -16.26 1.80
N PHE A 49 22.68 -16.35 0.48
CA PHE A 49 23.22 -17.50 -0.26
C PHE A 49 22.49 -18.85 -0.09
N THR A 50 21.37 -18.93 0.63
CA THR A 50 20.63 -20.19 0.84
C THR A 50 19.78 -20.59 -0.35
N ILE A 51 19.28 -19.60 -1.11
CA ILE A 51 18.50 -19.83 -2.32
C ILE A 51 19.46 -20.05 -3.49
N LYS A 52 19.50 -21.28 -4.02
CA LYS A 52 20.37 -21.68 -5.15
C LYS A 52 19.63 -21.75 -6.49
N THR A 53 18.31 -21.79 -6.47
CA THR A 53 17.44 -21.98 -7.65
C THR A 53 17.00 -20.67 -8.30
N SER A 54 17.32 -19.54 -7.69
CA SER A 54 16.98 -18.20 -8.16
C SER A 54 18.19 -17.29 -8.04
N ALA A 55 18.30 -16.34 -8.95
CA ALA A 55 19.30 -15.28 -8.84
C ALA A 55 19.00 -14.34 -7.65
N TRP A 56 17.75 -14.30 -7.19
CA TRP A 56 17.29 -13.48 -6.07
C TRP A 56 17.28 -14.28 -4.76
N PRO A 57 17.96 -13.81 -3.70
CA PRO A 57 17.96 -14.45 -2.38
C PRO A 57 16.65 -14.16 -1.64
N LEU A 58 15.57 -14.71 -2.17
CA LEU A 58 14.19 -14.39 -1.83
C LEU A 58 13.40 -15.67 -1.51
N ASN A 59 12.64 -15.64 -0.42
CA ASN A 59 11.65 -16.62 -0.02
C ASN A 59 10.42 -15.90 0.60
N ARG A 60 9.45 -16.65 1.14
CA ARG A 60 8.22 -16.16 1.75
C ARG A 60 8.47 -14.93 2.63
N THR A 61 7.72 -13.85 2.40
CA THR A 61 7.92 -12.58 3.11
C THR A 61 7.20 -12.55 4.46
N LEU A 62 7.66 -11.64 5.32
CA LEU A 62 7.19 -11.52 6.70
C LEU A 62 5.68 -11.34 6.82
N ASP A 63 5.05 -10.58 5.93
CA ASP A 63 3.60 -10.40 5.90
C ASP A 63 2.86 -11.73 5.75
N HIS A 64 3.30 -12.62 4.86
CA HIS A 64 2.73 -13.95 4.71
C HIS A 64 3.05 -14.89 5.88
N VAL A 65 4.23 -14.76 6.51
CA VAL A 65 4.59 -15.54 7.70
C VAL A 65 3.70 -15.13 8.88
N VAL A 66 3.46 -13.84 9.08
CA VAL A 66 2.56 -13.34 10.13
C VAL A 66 1.12 -13.70 9.81
N ALA A 67 0.69 -13.57 8.55
CA ALA A 67 -0.67 -13.90 8.11
C ALA A 67 -1.02 -15.40 8.25
N ASP A 68 -0.03 -16.29 8.27
CA ASP A 68 -0.27 -17.71 8.54
C ASP A 68 -0.74 -17.93 10.00
N GLU A 69 -0.33 -17.07 10.92
CA GLU A 69 -0.68 -17.15 12.35
C GLU A 69 -1.93 -16.32 12.71
N VAL A 70 -2.07 -15.12 12.15
CA VAL A 70 -3.14 -14.17 12.54
C VAL A 70 -4.15 -13.86 11.42
N GLY A 71 -4.03 -14.49 10.24
CA GLY A 71 -4.94 -14.22 9.12
C GLY A 71 -6.16 -15.15 9.06
N GLY A 72 -6.32 -16.08 10.00
CA GLY A 72 -7.30 -17.16 9.92
C GLY A 72 -8.75 -16.75 10.21
N ASP A 73 -8.95 -15.65 10.92
CA ASP A 73 -10.25 -15.13 11.40
C ASP A 73 -10.72 -13.87 10.65
N THR A 74 -10.00 -13.46 9.61
CA THR A 74 -10.34 -12.30 8.76
C THR A 74 -10.64 -12.74 7.31
N PRO A 75 -11.47 -11.98 6.56
CA PRO A 75 -11.78 -12.31 5.16
C PRO A 75 -10.56 -12.37 4.24
N PHE A 76 -9.54 -11.55 4.50
CA PHE A 76 -8.28 -11.56 3.77
C PHE A 76 -7.14 -11.87 4.74
N LYS A 77 -6.39 -12.95 4.49
CA LYS A 77 -5.20 -13.29 5.29
C LYS A 77 -4.19 -12.14 5.36
N THR A 78 -3.99 -11.48 4.22
CA THR A 78 -3.16 -10.29 4.05
C THR A 78 -3.66 -9.49 2.84
N LEU A 79 -3.37 -8.18 2.82
CA LEU A 79 -3.61 -7.31 1.68
C LEU A 79 -2.32 -6.60 1.27
N GLU A 80 -1.90 -6.82 0.02
CA GLU A 80 -0.72 -6.22 -0.58
C GLU A 80 -1.11 -4.99 -1.40
N PHE A 81 -0.59 -3.83 -1.05
CA PHE A 81 -0.82 -2.55 -1.70
C PHE A 81 0.46 -2.05 -2.38
N SER A 82 0.30 -1.33 -3.48
CA SER A 82 1.40 -0.58 -4.09
C SER A 82 0.90 0.77 -4.55
N CYS A 83 1.70 1.78 -4.28
CA CYS A 83 1.46 3.12 -4.76
C CYS A 83 1.97 3.29 -6.20
N ASN A 84 2.63 2.32 -6.84
CA ASN A 84 3.13 2.51 -8.21
C ASN A 84 1.99 2.61 -9.24
N SER A 85 1.63 3.83 -9.64
CA SER A 85 0.51 4.10 -10.56
C SER A 85 0.89 3.98 -12.03
N HIS A 86 2.18 3.88 -12.33
CA HIS A 86 2.68 3.78 -13.70
C HIS A 86 2.54 2.37 -14.26
N LYS A 87 2.60 2.24 -15.59
CA LYS A 87 2.38 0.99 -16.33
C LYS A 87 3.49 0.68 -17.32
N ASP A 88 4.53 1.49 -17.36
CA ASP A 88 5.68 1.22 -18.20
C ASP A 88 6.42 0.01 -17.64
N ASN A 89 6.30 -1.15 -18.31
CA ASN A 89 6.94 -2.39 -17.88
C ASN A 89 8.46 -2.37 -18.15
N LYS A 90 9.14 -1.29 -17.77
CA LYS A 90 10.59 -1.13 -17.97
C LYS A 90 11.38 -2.10 -17.11
N GLU A 91 11.00 -2.21 -15.84
CA GLU A 91 11.64 -3.08 -14.87
C GLU A 91 10.82 -4.34 -14.61
N SER A 92 11.51 -5.39 -14.18
CA SER A 92 10.86 -6.62 -13.75
C SER A 92 10.10 -6.43 -12.44
N ILE A 93 9.22 -7.38 -12.13
CA ILE A 93 8.46 -7.42 -10.87
C ILE A 93 9.34 -7.37 -9.62
N TYR A 94 10.61 -7.75 -9.70
CA TYR A 94 11.55 -7.71 -8.58
C TYR A 94 11.94 -6.28 -8.13
N PHE A 95 11.68 -5.26 -8.95
CA PHE A 95 11.88 -3.85 -8.60
C PHE A 95 10.62 -3.17 -8.05
N ASP A 96 9.45 -3.80 -8.24
CA ASP A 96 8.12 -3.22 -8.05
C ASP A 96 7.23 -4.10 -7.19
N ASN A 97 7.83 -4.98 -6.39
CA ASN A 97 7.10 -5.86 -5.50
C ASN A 97 7.94 -6.29 -4.30
N ILE A 98 7.34 -6.20 -3.12
CA ILE A 98 7.99 -6.48 -1.82
C ILE A 98 7.35 -7.65 -1.07
N SER A 99 6.36 -8.34 -1.67
CA SER A 99 5.59 -9.42 -1.02
C SER A 99 5.55 -10.69 -1.87
N TRP A 100 5.86 -11.83 -1.26
CA TRP A 100 6.10 -13.07 -1.99
C TRP A 100 5.60 -14.27 -1.20
N TYR A 101 4.84 -15.15 -1.87
CA TYR A 101 4.44 -16.44 -1.30
C TYR A 101 5.65 -17.37 -1.09
N GLY A 102 6.70 -17.18 -1.89
CA GLY A 102 7.93 -17.97 -1.89
C GLY A 102 8.86 -17.57 -3.02
N THR A 103 10.02 -18.23 -3.14
CA THR A 103 10.97 -18.00 -4.24
C THR A 103 10.27 -18.16 -5.59
N GLY A 104 10.31 -17.11 -6.43
CA GLY A 104 9.67 -17.12 -7.76
C GLY A 104 8.14 -17.05 -7.76
N HIS A 105 7.50 -16.94 -6.60
CA HIS A 105 6.04 -16.91 -6.45
C HIS A 105 5.62 -15.56 -5.88
N VAL A 106 5.29 -14.63 -6.79
CA VAL A 106 4.88 -13.27 -6.46
C VAL A 106 3.53 -13.27 -5.73
N ALA A 107 3.42 -12.46 -4.67
CA ALA A 107 2.14 -12.02 -4.15
C ALA A 107 1.83 -10.63 -4.74
N PRO A 108 0.91 -10.53 -5.71
CA PRO A 108 0.75 -9.32 -6.50
C PRO A 108 0.06 -8.21 -5.71
N SER A 109 0.72 -7.04 -5.66
CA SER A 109 0.15 -5.86 -5.03
C SER A 109 -0.97 -5.20 -5.83
N ILE A 110 -1.94 -4.62 -5.12
CA ILE A 110 -3.04 -3.85 -5.69
C ILE A 110 -2.56 -2.41 -5.89
N ARG A 111 -2.43 -2.02 -7.15
CA ARG A 111 -1.86 -0.74 -7.58
C ARG A 111 -2.88 0.35 -7.89
N ASN A 112 -4.17 0.07 -7.74
CA ASN A 112 -5.22 1.00 -8.15
C ASN A 112 -6.24 1.16 -7.01
N PRO A 113 -6.45 2.40 -6.50
CA PRO A 113 -7.34 2.64 -5.36
C PRO A 113 -8.76 2.11 -5.59
N ARG A 114 -9.30 2.26 -6.80
CA ARG A 114 -10.63 1.74 -7.15
C ARG A 114 -10.70 0.23 -7.10
N THR A 115 -9.63 -0.44 -7.54
CA THR A 115 -9.52 -1.91 -7.50
C THR A 115 -9.39 -2.40 -6.06
N ALA A 116 -8.58 -1.72 -5.24
CA ALA A 116 -8.45 -1.99 -3.80
C ALA A 116 -9.78 -1.82 -3.07
N TYR A 117 -10.43 -0.66 -3.25
CA TYR A 117 -11.76 -0.37 -2.69
C TYR A 117 -12.77 -1.46 -3.08
N ARG A 118 -12.84 -1.83 -4.37
CA ARG A 118 -13.76 -2.90 -4.82
C ARG A 118 -13.42 -4.25 -4.19
N ARG A 119 -12.14 -4.59 -4.10
CA ARG A 119 -11.73 -5.85 -3.45
C ARG A 119 -12.17 -5.90 -2.00
N MET A 120 -12.02 -4.79 -1.27
CA MET A 120 -12.34 -4.70 0.16
C MET A 120 -13.85 -4.69 0.43
N PHE A 121 -14.63 -4.00 -0.40
CA PHE A 121 -16.00 -3.63 -0.05
C PHE A 121 -17.07 -4.20 -0.99
N GLN A 122 -16.70 -4.69 -2.18
CA GLN A 122 -17.69 -5.19 -3.15
C GLN A 122 -18.04 -6.64 -2.85
N THR A 123 -19.29 -6.88 -2.46
CA THR A 123 -19.88 -8.22 -2.40
C THR A 123 -20.16 -8.74 -3.81
N SER A 124 -19.94 -10.04 -4.02
CA SER A 124 -20.18 -10.74 -5.29
C SER A 124 -21.68 -10.79 -5.62
N GLY A 125 -22.19 -9.70 -6.19
CA GLY A 125 -23.55 -9.56 -6.70
C GLY A 125 -23.58 -8.54 -7.83
N LYS A 126 -24.40 -8.78 -8.86
CA LYS A 126 -24.56 -7.95 -10.08
C LYS A 126 -25.15 -6.54 -9.81
N SER A 127 -25.12 -6.00 -8.60
CA SER A 127 -25.54 -4.62 -8.38
C SER A 127 -24.39 -3.69 -8.76
N GLN A 128 -24.51 -3.11 -9.95
CA GLN A 128 -23.76 -1.93 -10.35
C GLN A 128 -23.81 -0.87 -9.25
N LEU A 129 -22.65 -0.38 -8.84
CA LEU A 129 -22.40 1.01 -8.40
C LEU A 129 -23.42 1.62 -7.43
N ARG A 130 -24.08 0.85 -6.58
CA ARG A 130 -24.68 1.43 -5.38
C ARG A 130 -23.55 1.54 -4.37
N ASN A 131 -23.29 2.77 -3.91
CA ASN A 131 -22.37 3.06 -2.81
C ASN A 131 -22.51 1.96 -1.77
N ILE A 132 -21.46 1.15 -1.57
CA ILE A 132 -21.45 0.16 -0.49
C ILE A 132 -21.68 0.87 0.83
N THR A 133 -21.20 2.12 0.95
CA THR A 133 -21.56 3.06 2.00
C THR A 133 -23.07 3.14 2.23
N ASP A 134 -23.90 3.32 1.20
CA ASP A 134 -25.35 3.49 1.38
C ASP A 134 -26.06 2.20 1.79
N LEU A 135 -25.59 1.05 1.29
CA LEU A 135 -26.10 -0.29 1.65
C LEU A 135 -25.69 -0.71 3.07
N VAL A 136 -24.42 -0.51 3.43
CA VAL A 136 -23.91 -0.83 4.76
C VAL A 136 -24.43 0.19 5.79
N LEU A 137 -24.61 1.46 5.43
CA LEU A 137 -25.25 2.47 6.28
C LEU A 137 -26.73 2.17 6.53
N SER A 138 -27.48 1.66 5.53
CA SER A 138 -28.88 1.31 5.75
C SER A 138 -29.03 0.15 6.74
N ASP A 139 -28.16 -0.86 6.63
CA ASP A 139 -28.15 -2.00 7.55
C ASP A 139 -27.63 -1.60 8.93
N ALA A 140 -26.55 -0.82 9.02
CA ALA A 140 -26.00 -0.37 10.29
C ALA A 140 -26.95 0.55 11.07
N ARG A 141 -27.76 1.39 10.39
CA ARG A 141 -28.80 2.20 11.05
C ARG A 141 -29.87 1.33 11.72
N SER A 142 -30.12 0.12 11.22
CA SER A 142 -31.05 -0.82 11.85
C SER A 142 -30.46 -1.43 13.13
N PHE A 143 -29.16 -1.77 13.12
CA PHE A 143 -28.41 -2.31 14.27
C PHE A 143 -28.01 -1.27 15.32
N GLN A 144 -27.91 0.01 14.96
CA GLN A 144 -27.51 1.09 15.87
C GLN A 144 -28.36 1.21 17.13
N ARG A 145 -29.60 0.70 17.16
CA ARG A 145 -30.44 0.73 18.36
C ARG A 145 -29.96 -0.24 19.44
N GLU A 146 -29.30 -1.32 19.06
CA GLU A 146 -28.88 -2.42 19.94
C GLU A 146 -27.41 -2.30 20.38
N LEU A 147 -26.60 -1.49 19.67
CA LEU A 147 -25.18 -1.32 19.95
C LEU A 147 -24.89 -0.45 21.18
N SER A 148 -23.78 -0.75 21.85
CA SER A 148 -23.21 0.09 22.90
C SER A 148 -22.77 1.45 22.35
N SER A 149 -22.60 2.46 23.22
CA SER A 149 -22.14 3.78 22.79
C SER A 149 -20.74 3.74 22.16
N SER A 150 -19.86 2.84 22.63
CA SER A 150 -18.50 2.70 22.10
C SER A 150 -18.53 2.12 20.69
N ASP A 151 -19.35 1.08 20.45
CA ASP A 151 -19.45 0.46 19.14
C ASP A 151 -20.06 1.41 18.12
N ARG A 152 -21.11 2.16 18.50
CA ARG A 152 -21.71 3.19 17.64
C ARG A 152 -20.69 4.21 17.17
N HIS A 153 -19.77 4.61 18.04
CA HIS A 153 -18.72 5.57 17.70
C HIS A 153 -17.74 4.98 16.68
N LYS A 154 -17.25 3.75 16.91
CA LYS A 154 -16.36 3.05 15.95
C LYS A 154 -17.02 2.86 14.58
N PHE A 155 -18.30 2.50 14.54
CA PHE A 155 -19.04 2.39 13.29
C PHE A 155 -19.15 3.74 12.59
N ALA A 156 -19.41 4.83 13.32
CA ALA A 156 -19.46 6.16 12.73
C ALA A 156 -18.10 6.56 12.11
N GLU A 157 -17.00 6.37 12.84
CA GLU A 157 -15.64 6.61 12.33
C GLU A 157 -15.34 5.80 11.06
N TYR A 158 -15.75 4.53 11.04
CA TYR A 158 -15.62 3.68 9.85
C TYR A 158 -16.37 4.27 8.65
N PHE A 159 -17.64 4.65 8.82
CA PHE A 159 -18.45 5.20 7.72
C PHE A 159 -17.90 6.53 7.20
N ASP A 160 -17.45 7.39 8.10
CA ASP A 160 -16.82 8.66 7.73
C ASP A 160 -15.51 8.42 6.97
N SER A 161 -14.72 7.40 7.37
CA SER A 161 -13.51 6.98 6.67
C SER A 161 -13.80 6.49 5.25
N ILE A 162 -14.81 5.63 5.07
CA ILE A 162 -15.21 5.17 3.73
C ILE A 162 -15.63 6.34 2.85
N ARG A 163 -16.47 7.25 3.36
CA ARG A 163 -16.93 8.41 2.59
C ARG A 163 -15.77 9.30 2.17
N ALA A 164 -14.83 9.57 3.08
CA ALA A 164 -13.63 10.34 2.78
C ALA A 164 -12.77 9.66 1.69
N ILE A 165 -12.63 8.34 1.72
CA ILE A 165 -11.95 7.55 0.69
C ILE A 165 -12.66 7.68 -0.66
N GLU A 166 -13.99 7.56 -0.69
CA GLU A 166 -14.79 7.70 -1.92
C GLU A 166 -14.63 9.08 -2.55
N GLU A 167 -14.70 10.14 -1.75
CA GLU A 167 -14.53 11.52 -2.20
C GLU A 167 -13.13 11.79 -2.75
N ARG A 168 -12.08 11.38 -2.03
CA ARG A 168 -10.68 11.50 -2.47
C ARG A 168 -10.44 10.75 -3.77
N MET A 169 -10.98 9.53 -3.88
CA MET A 169 -10.86 8.71 -5.08
C MET A 169 -11.56 9.35 -6.28
N VAL A 170 -12.79 9.86 -6.13
CA VAL A 170 -13.51 10.57 -7.21
C VAL A 170 -12.76 11.83 -7.63
N LYS A 171 -12.22 12.60 -6.68
CA LYS A 171 -11.41 13.80 -6.97
C LYS A 171 -10.18 13.44 -7.80
N LEU A 172 -9.45 12.41 -7.40
CA LEU A 172 -8.24 11.95 -8.08
C LEU A 172 -8.54 11.41 -9.50
N GLU A 173 -9.63 10.66 -9.66
CA GLU A 173 -10.10 10.17 -10.96
C GLU A 173 -10.50 11.32 -11.90
N LYS A 174 -11.21 12.34 -11.40
CA LYS A 174 -11.53 13.55 -12.16
C LYS A 174 -10.27 14.29 -12.61
N MET A 175 -9.32 14.52 -11.69
CA MET A 175 -8.04 15.16 -12.03
C MET A 175 -7.29 14.40 -13.12
N ARG A 176 -7.23 13.06 -13.01
CA ARG A 176 -6.62 12.21 -14.04
C ARG A 176 -7.31 12.35 -15.40
N ALA A 177 -8.65 12.39 -15.41
CA ALA A 177 -9.42 12.55 -16.64
C ALA A 177 -9.17 13.91 -17.31
N GLU A 178 -9.06 14.99 -16.52
CA GLU A 178 -8.72 16.31 -17.05
C GLU A 178 -7.28 16.39 -17.58
N LEU A 179 -6.30 15.85 -16.84
CA LEU A 179 -4.90 15.82 -17.29
C LEU A 179 -4.73 15.07 -18.62
N LYS A 180 -5.49 13.99 -18.84
CA LYS A 180 -5.47 13.24 -20.10
C LYS A 180 -6.00 14.02 -21.32
N LYS A 181 -6.76 15.10 -21.10
CA LYS A 181 -7.25 15.98 -22.18
C LYS A 181 -6.23 17.05 -22.56
N THR A 182 -5.22 17.27 -21.73
CA THR A 182 -4.18 18.28 -21.95
C THR A 182 -2.97 17.66 -22.65
N ARG A 183 -2.34 18.42 -23.55
CA ARG A 183 -1.02 18.05 -24.09
C ARG A 183 0.04 18.38 -23.05
N LEU A 184 0.63 17.35 -22.46
CA LEU A 184 1.66 17.46 -21.42
C LEU A 184 3.01 16.98 -21.96
N GLU A 185 4.10 17.49 -21.39
CA GLU A 185 5.46 17.03 -21.73
C GLU A 185 5.73 15.63 -21.18
N GLU A 186 5.22 15.34 -19.98
CA GLU A 186 5.28 14.03 -19.32
C GLU A 186 3.91 13.32 -19.37
N PRO A 187 3.85 11.99 -19.12
CA PRO A 187 2.59 11.28 -18.96
C PRO A 187 1.68 11.93 -17.91
N ALA A 188 0.35 11.88 -18.11
CA ALA A 188 -0.62 12.49 -17.19
C ALA A 188 -0.46 12.00 -15.75
N GLU A 189 -0.07 10.74 -15.56
CA GLU A 189 0.22 10.12 -14.27
C GLU A 189 1.32 10.83 -13.48
N ALA A 190 2.30 11.45 -14.15
CA ALA A 190 3.41 12.16 -13.51
C ALA A 190 2.95 13.43 -12.77
N TYR A 191 1.84 14.04 -13.20
CA TYR A 191 1.30 15.27 -12.63
C TYR A 191 0.20 15.03 -11.60
N LEU A 192 -0.23 13.78 -11.40
CA LEU A 192 -1.15 13.47 -10.31
C LEU A 192 -0.45 13.72 -8.96
N PRO A 193 -1.16 14.28 -7.96
CA PRO A 193 -0.60 14.54 -6.64
C PRO A 193 -0.21 13.22 -5.99
N ARG A 194 1.10 13.00 -5.84
CA ARG A 194 1.68 11.77 -5.33
C ARG A 194 1.36 11.57 -3.85
N GLY A 195 1.40 12.64 -3.06
CA GLY A 195 1.09 12.59 -1.64
C GLY A 195 -0.36 12.20 -1.40
N GLU A 196 -1.31 12.80 -2.14
CA GLU A 196 -2.73 12.40 -2.10
C GLU A 196 -2.96 10.96 -2.54
N TYR A 197 -2.21 10.47 -3.53
CA TYR A 197 -2.28 9.06 -3.95
C TYR A 197 -1.83 8.12 -2.84
N ILE A 198 -0.67 8.40 -2.23
CA ILE A 198 -0.12 7.59 -1.13
C ILE A 198 -1.08 7.64 0.06
N ARG A 199 -1.63 8.81 0.37
CA ARG A 199 -2.60 8.98 1.45
C ARG A 199 -3.86 8.15 1.19
N LEU A 200 -4.41 8.18 -0.02
CA LEU A 200 -5.59 7.37 -0.38
C LEU A 200 -5.34 5.86 -0.26
N MET A 201 -4.17 5.37 -0.69
CA MET A 201 -3.79 3.97 -0.50
C MET A 201 -3.57 3.63 0.97
N GLY A 202 -2.98 4.54 1.74
CA GLY A 202 -2.82 4.43 3.18
C GLY A 202 -4.16 4.37 3.92
N ASP A 203 -5.12 5.23 3.57
CA ASP A 203 -6.46 5.23 4.15
C ASP A 203 -7.17 3.88 3.90
N LEU A 204 -7.04 3.32 2.69
CA LEU A 204 -7.57 1.99 2.37
C LEU A 204 -6.92 0.91 3.23
N MET A 205 -5.59 0.93 3.37
CA MET A 205 -4.86 -0.01 4.21
C MET A 205 -5.28 0.10 5.69
N VAL A 206 -5.33 1.32 6.23
CA VAL A 206 -5.75 1.58 7.62
C VAL A 206 -7.19 1.16 7.84
N THR A 207 -8.10 1.47 6.91
CA THR A 207 -9.50 1.05 6.99
C THR A 207 -9.61 -0.47 6.99
N ALA A 208 -8.81 -1.18 6.18
CA ALA A 208 -8.81 -2.64 6.17
C ALA A 208 -8.47 -3.24 7.55
N LEU A 209 -7.47 -2.66 8.22
CA LEU A 209 -7.03 -3.07 9.55
C LEU A 209 -8.07 -2.73 10.63
N GLN A 210 -8.59 -1.50 10.63
CA GLN A 210 -9.57 -1.02 11.62
C GLN A 210 -10.90 -1.78 11.56
N THR A 211 -11.26 -2.28 10.38
CA THR A 211 -12.53 -2.97 10.14
C THR A 211 -12.44 -4.48 10.25
N GLY A 212 -11.24 -5.01 10.54
CA GLY A 212 -11.01 -6.45 10.61
C GLY A 212 -11.11 -7.16 9.26
N LEU A 213 -10.95 -6.46 8.14
CA LEU A 213 -10.87 -7.12 6.82
C LEU A 213 -9.58 -7.94 6.68
N THR A 214 -8.51 -7.51 7.35
CA THR A 214 -7.24 -8.23 7.50
C THR A 214 -6.56 -7.80 8.80
N HIS A 215 -5.72 -8.66 9.36
CA HIS A 215 -4.79 -8.30 10.44
C HIS A 215 -3.40 -7.92 9.93
N VAL A 216 -3.11 -8.20 8.65
CA VAL A 216 -1.80 -7.97 8.04
C VAL A 216 -1.96 -7.23 6.71
N ALA A 217 -1.13 -6.22 6.49
CA ALA A 217 -1.07 -5.54 5.20
C ALA A 217 0.34 -5.04 4.92
N THR A 218 0.68 -4.97 3.64
CA THR A 218 1.98 -4.48 3.15
C THR A 218 1.72 -3.39 2.13
N MET A 219 2.51 -2.31 2.15
CA MET A 219 2.37 -1.23 1.17
C MET A 219 3.72 -0.77 0.64
N MET A 220 3.93 -0.90 -0.68
CA MET A 220 5.09 -0.33 -1.37
C MET A 220 4.81 1.12 -1.76
N ILE A 221 5.56 2.08 -1.22
CA ILE A 221 5.38 3.51 -1.53
C ILE A 221 5.87 3.88 -2.94
N GLY A 222 6.90 3.21 -3.43
CA GLY A 222 7.41 3.40 -4.79
C GLY A 222 8.38 2.29 -5.17
N PRO A 223 8.50 1.98 -6.48
CA PRO A 223 9.48 1.02 -6.99
C PRO A 223 10.91 1.51 -6.76
N GLU A 224 11.85 0.57 -6.64
CA GLU A 224 13.27 0.85 -6.38
C GLU A 224 13.97 1.57 -7.53
N ARG A 225 13.54 1.30 -8.76
CA ARG A 225 14.00 2.02 -9.95
C ARG A 225 12.84 2.29 -10.87
N TRP A 226 12.61 3.56 -11.17
CA TRP A 226 11.60 3.99 -12.13
C TRP A 226 11.91 5.39 -12.64
N ASP A 227 11.94 5.54 -13.96
CA ASP A 227 12.33 6.83 -14.55
C ASP A 227 11.18 7.83 -14.60
N THR A 228 9.94 7.34 -14.59
CA THR A 228 8.79 8.24 -14.71
C THR A 228 8.72 9.15 -13.49
N PRO A 229 8.70 10.48 -13.68
CA PRO A 229 8.68 11.40 -12.58
C PRO A 229 7.32 11.41 -11.89
N TYR A 230 7.29 11.82 -10.62
CA TYR A 230 6.06 12.03 -9.84
C TYR A 230 6.06 13.43 -9.24
N LYS A 231 4.88 14.06 -9.21
CA LYS A 231 4.68 15.32 -8.49
C LYS A 231 4.37 15.06 -7.00
N TYR A 232 5.36 15.26 -6.12
CA TYR A 232 5.14 15.33 -4.67
C TYR A 232 4.72 16.75 -4.30
N GLU A 233 3.41 17.01 -4.36
CA GLU A 233 2.80 18.33 -4.33
C GLU A 233 3.08 19.16 -3.06
N SER A 234 3.42 18.52 -1.94
CA SER A 234 3.81 19.23 -0.71
C SER A 234 5.30 19.53 -0.62
N LEU A 235 6.11 18.99 -1.53
CA LEU A 235 7.58 19.06 -1.48
C LEU A 235 8.19 19.76 -2.69
N PHE A 236 7.58 19.62 -3.88
CA PHE A 236 8.14 20.12 -5.13
C PHE A 236 7.07 20.73 -6.05
N ASP A 237 7.45 21.83 -6.72
CA ASP A 237 6.59 22.48 -7.72
C ASP A 237 6.42 21.67 -9.01
N LYS A 238 7.46 20.90 -9.36
CA LYS A 238 7.54 20.10 -10.60
C LYS A 238 7.71 18.62 -10.28
N PRO A 239 7.25 17.72 -11.19
CA PRO A 239 7.54 16.29 -11.07
C PRO A 239 9.04 16.01 -10.92
N ARG A 240 9.39 15.06 -10.06
CA ARG A 240 10.76 14.61 -9.81
C ARG A 240 10.86 13.10 -10.02
N ASN A 241 11.98 12.64 -10.55
CA ASN A 241 12.30 11.23 -10.61
C ASN A 241 12.74 10.75 -9.21
N HIS A 242 11.92 9.90 -8.60
CA HIS A 242 12.16 9.39 -7.23
C HIS A 242 13.47 8.62 -7.13
N HIS A 243 13.79 7.79 -8.12
CA HIS A 243 15.01 7.00 -8.13
C HIS A 243 16.26 7.89 -8.24
N GLN A 244 16.24 8.90 -9.11
CA GLN A 244 17.36 9.86 -9.19
C GLN A 244 17.55 10.60 -7.87
N MET A 245 16.47 10.94 -7.16
CA MET A 245 16.56 11.61 -5.85
C MET A 245 17.24 10.76 -4.77
N SER A 246 17.23 9.43 -4.86
CA SER A 246 17.89 8.57 -3.87
C SER A 246 19.39 8.39 -4.09
N HIS A 247 19.92 8.87 -5.23
CA HIS A 247 21.33 8.75 -5.62
C HIS A 247 22.08 10.09 -5.64
N ASN A 248 21.42 11.18 -5.24
CA ASN A 248 21.96 12.55 -5.22
C ASN A 248 22.26 13.04 -3.81
#